data_AF-A0AAU5CWN5-F1
#
_entry.id   AF-A0AAU5CWN5-F1
#
_cell.length_a   1.000
_cell.length_b   1.000
_cell.length_c   1.000
_cell.angle_alpha   90.00
_cell.angle_beta   90.00
_cell.angle_gamma   90.00
#
_symmetry.space_group_name_H-M   'P 1'
#
loop_
_entity.id
_entity.type
_entity.pdbx_description
1 polymer ?
#
loop_
_entity_poly.entity_id
_entity_poly.type
_entity_poly.pdbx_seq_one_letter_code
_entity_poly.pdbx_strand_id
1 'polypeptide(L)'
;MPATFTSLLLLIVLLAPGFTYAAVRDRHRPERTSTAFRETSRVVLASVGFNAAALISFACVRISAPDRTPDVGRLVRERDPYVRAHYAETLMWTAAVLLLAVLFAVLVARFLPRRRFAVNPESSAWWVLFDMNARANGTEWIRVECELIDGSHLAGRVHHYSSNPEETGDRELALGPPFEYRPAPDGEQRDLTDTHRVVISARQIKFLGVTYFSRSGGSGGSNALGRTAARSTGPAPGQQGAQRTP
;
A
#
# COMPACT_ATOMS: atom_id res chain seq x y z
N MET A 1 18.84 28.90 9.08
CA MET A 1 19.48 29.00 7.74
C MET A 1 20.91 28.54 7.90
N PRO A 2 21.37 27.43 7.28
CA PRO A 2 22.79 27.09 7.26
C PRO A 2 23.54 28.22 6.56
N ALA A 3 24.34 28.99 7.31
CA ALA A 3 25.04 30.17 6.79
C ALA A 3 26.37 29.82 6.10
N THR A 4 26.78 28.55 6.14
CA THR A 4 28.06 28.07 5.59
C THR A 4 27.91 26.77 4.82
N PHE A 5 28.73 26.59 3.78
CA PHE A 5 28.77 25.36 2.96
C PHE A 5 28.98 24.10 3.82
N THR A 6 29.84 24.19 4.84
CA THR A 6 30.11 23.09 5.78
C THR A 6 28.84 22.67 6.55
N SER A 7 28.05 23.63 7.01
CA SER A 7 26.80 23.32 7.73
C SER A 7 25.76 22.65 6.84
N LEU A 8 25.69 23.02 5.55
CA LEU A 8 24.85 22.35 4.56
C LEU A 8 25.32 20.92 4.29
N LEU A 9 26.64 20.72 4.11
CA LEU A 9 27.20 19.39 3.90
C LEU A 9 26.91 18.47 5.09
N LEU A 10 27.12 18.95 6.33
CA LEU A 10 26.81 18.21 7.54
C LEU A 10 25.33 17.84 7.64
N LEU A 11 24.44 18.78 7.27
CA LEU A 11 23.01 18.53 7.24
C LEU A 11 22.67 17.39 6.26
N ILE A 12 23.18 17.43 5.04
CA ILE A 12 22.98 16.38 4.01
C ILE A 12 23.47 15.03 4.51
N VAL A 13 24.67 14.99 5.11
CA VAL A 13 25.26 13.78 5.66
C VAL A 13 24.40 13.21 6.80
N LEU A 14 23.90 14.04 7.71
CA LEU A 14 23.01 13.62 8.80
C LEU A 14 21.66 13.09 8.32
N LEU A 15 21.19 13.54 7.16
CA LEU A 15 19.95 13.10 6.51
C LEU A 15 20.09 11.75 5.76
N ALA A 16 21.32 11.29 5.50
CA ALA A 16 21.57 10.08 4.72
C ALA A 16 20.89 8.81 5.28
N PRO A 17 20.84 8.54 6.61
CA PRO A 17 20.16 7.37 7.16
C PRO A 17 18.66 7.37 6.90
N GLY A 18 17.98 8.53 7.04
CA GLY A 18 16.55 8.60 6.76
C GLY A 18 16.23 8.50 5.28
N PHE A 19 17.08 9.07 4.42
CA PHE A 19 16.92 8.97 2.97
C PHE A 19 17.10 7.52 2.49
N THR A 20 18.13 6.83 2.96
CA THR A 20 18.35 5.41 2.66
C THR A 20 17.22 4.53 3.18
N TYR A 21 16.72 4.79 4.38
CA TYR A 21 15.53 4.11 4.91
C TYR A 21 14.31 4.28 4.00
N ALA A 22 14.02 5.50 3.54
CA ALA A 22 12.92 5.78 2.62
C ALA A 22 13.13 5.06 1.27
N ALA A 23 14.30 5.23 0.65
CA ALA A 23 14.63 4.62 -0.65
C ALA A 23 14.50 3.09 -0.64
N VAL A 24 15.02 2.41 0.39
CA VAL A 24 14.92 0.95 0.51
C VAL A 24 13.47 0.51 0.73
N ARG A 25 12.71 1.27 1.53
CA ARG A 25 11.33 0.92 1.90
C ARG A 25 10.32 1.18 0.78
N ASP A 26 10.57 2.19 -0.05
CA ASP A 26 9.65 2.67 -1.07
C ASP A 26 9.94 2.07 -2.46
N ARG A 27 11.08 1.40 -2.69
CA ARG A 27 11.43 0.66 -3.93
C ARG A 27 10.37 -0.35 -4.42
N HIS A 28 9.43 -0.75 -3.56
CA HIS A 28 8.40 -1.75 -3.87
C HIS A 28 6.97 -1.20 -3.79
N ARG A 29 6.76 0.12 -3.84
CA ARG A 29 5.41 0.70 -3.88
C ARG A 29 5.18 1.57 -5.12
N PRO A 30 4.01 1.46 -5.77
CA PRO A 30 3.58 2.45 -6.75
C PRO A 30 3.49 3.82 -6.09
N GLU A 31 3.84 4.87 -6.85
CA GLU A 31 3.89 6.26 -6.41
C GLU A 31 2.60 6.62 -5.68
N ARG A 32 2.72 6.88 -4.38
CA ARG A 32 1.68 7.56 -3.62
C ARG A 32 2.02 9.04 -3.67
N THR A 33 1.06 9.86 -4.07
CA THR A 33 1.08 11.30 -3.84
C THR A 33 1.09 11.55 -2.34
N SER A 34 2.27 11.56 -1.74
CA SER A 34 2.47 12.02 -0.37
C SER A 34 2.76 13.51 -0.41
N THR A 35 2.23 14.28 0.52
CA THR A 35 2.55 15.71 0.58
C THR A 35 4.05 15.87 0.87
N ALA A 36 4.73 16.78 0.16
CA ALA A 36 6.17 17.01 0.31
C ALA A 36 6.59 17.24 1.78
N PHE A 37 5.70 17.82 2.59
CA PHE A 37 5.90 17.99 4.03
C PHE A 37 5.92 16.65 4.81
N ARG A 38 5.00 15.71 4.52
CA ARG A 38 4.99 14.39 5.16
C ARG A 38 6.22 13.56 4.75
N GLU A 39 6.65 13.69 3.51
CA GLU A 39 7.84 12.98 3.00
C GLU A 39 9.13 13.47 3.67
N THR A 40 9.34 14.78 3.65
CA THR A 40 10.51 15.42 4.28
C THR A 40 10.53 15.17 5.79
N SER A 41 9.41 15.33 6.50
CA SER A 41 9.34 15.06 7.94
C SER A 41 9.63 13.60 8.28
N ARG A 42 9.16 12.64 7.47
CA ARG A 42 9.47 11.21 7.65
C ARG A 42 10.97 10.94 7.49
N VAL A 43 11.61 11.52 6.49
CA VAL A 43 13.07 11.39 6.27
C VAL A 43 13.84 12.00 7.43
N VAL A 44 13.46 13.19 7.90
CA VAL A 44 14.10 13.86 9.04
C VAL A 44 13.96 13.04 10.32
N LEU A 45 12.73 12.63 10.68
CA LEU A 45 12.47 11.87 11.90
C LEU A 45 13.19 10.51 11.89
N ALA A 46 13.19 9.82 10.74
CA ALA A 46 13.94 8.57 10.58
C ALA A 46 15.45 8.80 10.78
N SER A 47 15.99 9.86 10.17
CA SER A 47 17.41 10.23 10.33
C SER A 47 17.76 10.48 11.79
N VAL A 48 16.97 11.28 12.51
CA VAL A 48 17.18 11.56 13.93
C VAL A 48 17.14 10.27 14.75
N GLY A 49 16.17 9.40 14.52
CA GLY A 49 16.05 8.13 15.22
C GLY A 49 17.25 7.19 15.01
N PHE A 50 17.71 7.03 13.77
CA PHE A 50 18.85 6.16 13.47
C PHE A 50 20.19 6.73 13.94
N ASN A 51 20.38 8.05 13.83
CA ASN A 51 21.56 8.72 14.40
C ASN A 51 21.58 8.57 15.92
N ALA A 52 20.45 8.74 16.61
CA ALA A 52 20.36 8.52 18.05
C ALA A 52 20.70 7.08 18.44
N ALA A 53 20.17 6.08 17.71
CA ALA A 53 20.49 4.67 17.95
C ALA A 53 21.98 4.35 17.76
N ALA A 54 22.60 4.93 16.72
CA ALA A 54 24.04 4.78 16.48
C ALA A 54 24.88 5.44 17.58
N LEU A 55 24.50 6.62 18.05
CA LEU A 55 25.16 7.31 19.16
C LEU A 55 25.01 6.54 20.49
N ILE A 56 23.84 5.97 20.77
CA ILE A 56 23.62 5.11 21.95
C ILE A 56 24.54 3.89 21.86
N SER A 57 24.63 3.26 20.69
CA SER A 57 25.51 2.11 20.47
C SER A 57 26.98 2.48 20.70
N PHE A 58 27.41 3.63 20.19
CA PHE A 58 28.74 4.17 20.45
C PHE A 58 28.98 4.45 21.93
N ALA A 59 28.02 5.03 22.65
CA ALA A 59 28.11 5.27 24.08
C ALA A 59 28.28 3.95 24.87
N CYS A 60 27.56 2.89 24.49
CA CYS A 60 27.76 1.57 25.08
C CYS A 60 29.18 1.04 24.84
N VAL A 61 29.70 1.15 23.60
CA VAL A 61 31.08 0.75 23.27
C VAL A 61 32.11 1.56 24.09
N ARG A 62 31.89 2.87 24.26
CA ARG A 62 32.75 3.75 25.07
C ARG A 62 32.81 3.32 26.52
N ILE A 63 31.68 2.92 27.12
CA ILE A 63 31.63 2.45 28.51
C ILE A 63 32.38 1.12 28.66
N SER A 64 32.26 0.21 27.70
CA SER A 64 32.91 -1.11 27.76
C SER A 64 34.39 -1.09 27.37
N ALA A 65 34.82 -0.16 26.52
CA ALA A 65 36.20 -0.05 26.02
C ALA A 65 36.65 1.42 25.90
N PRO A 66 36.86 2.11 27.04
CA PRO A 66 37.28 3.51 27.05
C PRO A 66 38.67 3.72 26.44
N ASP A 67 39.57 2.75 26.48
CA ASP A 67 40.93 2.96 25.96
C ASP A 67 41.03 2.85 24.42
N ARG A 68 39.95 2.42 23.75
CA ARG A 68 39.91 2.21 22.29
C ARG A 68 39.00 3.19 21.54
N THR A 69 38.36 4.09 22.26
CA THR A 69 37.40 5.05 21.71
C THR A 69 37.88 6.48 21.95
N PRO A 70 37.55 7.45 21.08
CA PRO A 70 37.93 8.84 21.28
C PRO A 70 37.35 9.36 22.59
N ASP A 71 38.15 10.12 23.34
CA ASP A 71 37.69 10.77 24.56
C ASP A 71 36.80 11.96 24.20
N VAL A 72 35.48 11.72 24.16
CA VAL A 72 34.46 12.73 23.89
C VAL A 72 34.51 13.87 24.93
N GLY A 73 34.84 13.57 26.19
CA GLY A 73 34.92 14.59 27.24
C GLY A 73 36.07 15.55 26.99
N ARG A 74 37.22 15.02 26.55
CA ARG A 74 38.38 15.83 26.15
C ARG A 74 38.13 16.59 24.86
N LEU A 75 37.46 15.97 23.88
CA LEU A 75 37.03 16.62 22.64
C LEU A 75 36.14 17.85 22.89
N VAL A 76 35.18 17.77 23.83
CA VAL A 76 34.30 18.90 24.17
C VAL A 76 35.04 20.02 24.91
N ARG A 77 35.96 19.67 25.82
CA ARG A 77 36.72 20.63 26.63
C ARG A 77 37.83 21.34 25.85
N GLU A 78 38.60 20.60 25.06
CA GLU A 78 39.79 21.12 24.39
C GLU A 78 39.48 21.55 22.94
N ARG A 79 38.56 20.87 22.24
CA ARG A 79 38.19 21.11 20.82
C ARG A 79 39.39 21.05 19.86
N ASP A 80 39.93 22.19 19.47
CA ASP A 80 40.91 22.34 18.38
C ASP A 80 42.23 21.58 18.59
N PRO A 81 42.89 21.63 19.76
CA PRO A 81 44.15 20.92 20.00
C PRO A 81 43.95 19.40 19.90
N TYR A 82 42.82 18.91 20.41
CA TYR A 82 42.48 17.49 20.43
C TYR A 82 42.16 16.98 19.02
N VAL A 83 41.32 17.70 18.26
CA VAL A 83 40.97 17.32 16.88
C VAL A 83 42.21 17.30 15.98
N ARG A 84 43.14 18.24 16.15
CA ARG A 84 44.39 18.24 15.37
C ARG A 84 45.31 17.08 15.74
N ALA A 85 45.42 16.75 17.02
CA ALA A 85 46.25 15.65 17.49
C ALA A 85 45.68 14.27 17.13
N HIS A 86 44.35 14.13 17.10
CA HIS A 86 43.64 12.86 16.88
C HIS A 86 42.72 12.90 15.65
N TYR A 87 43.12 13.60 14.59
CA TYR A 87 42.25 13.86 13.43
C TYR A 87 41.76 12.58 12.75
N ALA A 88 42.68 11.68 12.40
CA ALA A 88 42.37 10.44 11.70
C ALA A 88 41.45 9.54 12.53
N GLU A 89 41.73 9.42 13.82
CA GLU A 89 40.93 8.63 14.75
C GLU A 89 39.51 9.19 14.89
N THR A 90 39.39 10.51 15.10
CA THR A 90 38.10 11.19 15.24
C THR A 90 37.26 11.08 13.97
N LEU A 91 37.90 11.24 12.80
CA LEU A 91 37.24 11.11 11.50
C LEU A 91 36.76 9.68 11.25
N MET A 92 37.59 8.67 11.53
CA MET A 92 37.22 7.26 11.37
C MET A 92 36.03 6.89 12.27
N TRP A 93 36.03 7.32 13.54
CA TRP A 93 34.92 7.04 14.45
C TRP A 93 33.64 7.77 14.05
N THR A 94 33.75 9.01 13.56
CA THR A 94 32.59 9.75 13.04
C THR A 94 31.99 9.04 11.82
N ALA A 95 32.84 8.58 10.89
CA ALA A 95 32.41 7.79 9.74
C ALA A 95 31.80 6.45 10.16
N ALA A 96 32.38 5.75 11.14
CA ALA A 96 31.87 4.49 11.64
C ALA A 96 30.47 4.64 12.28
N VAL A 97 30.24 5.69 13.06
CA VAL A 97 28.92 5.99 13.66
C VAL A 97 27.89 6.29 12.57
N LEU A 98 28.25 7.07 11.56
CA LEU A 98 27.37 7.36 10.44
C LEU A 98 27.02 6.09 9.64
N LEU A 99 28.01 5.27 9.32
CA LEU A 99 27.80 3.99 8.64
C LEU A 99 26.91 3.06 9.46
N LEU A 100 27.06 3.05 10.79
CA LEU A 100 26.21 2.29 11.68
C LEU A 100 24.76 2.79 11.65
N ALA A 101 24.54 4.11 11.62
CA ALA A 101 23.20 4.68 11.47
C ALA A 101 22.54 4.26 10.15
N VAL A 102 23.28 4.29 9.04
CA VAL A 102 22.81 3.80 7.73
C VAL A 102 22.53 2.29 7.77
N LEU A 103 23.39 1.51 8.43
CA LEU A 103 23.18 0.07 8.60
C LEU A 103 21.89 -0.20 9.36
N PHE A 104 21.62 0.49 10.47
CA PHE A 104 20.36 0.37 11.19
C PHE A 104 19.16 0.74 10.32
N ALA A 105 19.27 1.81 9.53
CA ALA A 105 18.23 2.20 8.58
C ALA A 105 17.90 1.08 7.59
N VAL A 106 18.93 0.45 6.99
CA VAL A 106 18.77 -0.66 6.04
C VAL A 106 18.20 -1.90 6.72
N LEU A 107 18.71 -2.27 7.90
CA LEU A 107 18.23 -3.44 8.65
C LEU A 107 16.76 -3.27 9.04
N VAL A 108 16.38 -2.11 9.56
CA VAL A 108 14.99 -1.82 9.92
C VAL A 108 14.09 -1.76 8.68
N ALA A 109 14.56 -1.20 7.57
CA ALA A 109 13.80 -1.19 6.32
C ALA A 109 13.57 -2.60 5.75
N ARG A 110 14.53 -3.51 5.91
CA ARG A 110 14.50 -4.85 5.32
C ARG A 110 13.84 -5.91 6.21
N PHE A 111 14.10 -5.87 7.52
CA PHE A 111 13.73 -6.95 8.44
C PHE A 111 12.56 -6.61 9.35
N LEU A 112 12.32 -5.34 9.67
CA LEU A 112 11.23 -5.01 10.58
C LEU A 112 9.90 -5.22 9.84
N PRO A 113 9.04 -6.16 10.29
CA PRO A 113 7.78 -6.41 9.63
C PRO A 113 7.00 -5.10 9.62
N ARG A 114 6.47 -4.77 8.44
CA ARG A 114 5.64 -3.57 8.27
C ARG A 114 4.48 -3.71 9.25
N ARG A 115 4.46 -2.91 10.33
CA ARG A 115 3.36 -2.90 11.30
C ARG A 115 2.05 -2.75 10.52
N ARG A 116 1.23 -3.79 10.56
CA ARG A 116 -0.05 -3.92 9.86
C ARG A 116 -1.16 -3.23 10.66
N PHE A 117 -1.01 -1.95 11.00
CA PHE A 117 -1.97 -1.22 11.83
C PHE A 117 -1.83 0.27 11.47
N ALA A 118 -2.87 1.05 11.15
CA ALA A 118 -4.31 0.90 11.28
C ALA A 118 -4.99 1.13 9.93
N VAL A 119 -6.28 0.77 9.83
CA VAL A 119 -7.16 1.36 8.81
C VAL A 119 -7.11 2.87 9.06
N ASN A 120 -6.29 3.57 8.27
CA ASN A 120 -6.28 5.02 8.32
C ASN A 120 -7.64 5.50 7.80
N PRO A 121 -8.25 6.54 8.38
CA PRO A 121 -9.44 7.18 7.80
C PRO A 121 -9.22 7.65 6.34
N GLU A 122 -7.97 7.80 5.93
CA GLU A 122 -7.51 8.13 4.57
C GLU A 122 -7.34 6.90 3.64
N SER A 123 -7.71 5.68 4.07
CA SER A 123 -7.58 4.50 3.21
C SER A 123 -8.70 4.48 2.16
N SER A 124 -8.32 4.63 0.88
CA SER A 124 -9.22 4.49 -0.27
C SER A 124 -10.12 3.26 -0.14
N ALA A 125 -11.41 3.41 -0.46
CA ALA A 125 -12.37 2.31 -0.52
C ALA A 125 -11.86 1.12 -1.36
N TRP A 126 -11.09 1.39 -2.41
CA TRP A 126 -10.47 0.34 -3.24
C TRP A 126 -9.42 -0.47 -2.48
N TRP A 127 -8.65 0.14 -1.59
CA TRP A 127 -7.69 -0.60 -0.76
C TRP A 127 -8.41 -1.52 0.23
N VAL A 128 -9.53 -1.06 0.79
CA VAL A 128 -10.36 -1.89 1.68
C VAL A 128 -10.92 -3.09 0.92
N LEU A 129 -11.50 -2.86 -0.26
CA LEU A 129 -12.09 -3.92 -1.08
C LEU A 129 -11.04 -4.90 -1.64
N PHE A 130 -9.93 -4.39 -2.21
CA PHE A 130 -9.01 -5.22 -3.00
C PHE A 130 -7.80 -5.73 -2.24
N ASP A 131 -7.42 -5.13 -1.10
CA ASP A 131 -6.27 -5.57 -0.31
C ASP A 131 -6.69 -6.05 1.08
N MET A 132 -7.42 -5.24 1.84
CA MET A 132 -7.78 -5.58 3.22
C MET A 132 -8.74 -6.77 3.29
N ASN A 133 -9.88 -6.69 2.60
CA ASN A 133 -10.90 -7.74 2.61
C ASN A 133 -10.40 -9.01 1.89
N ALA A 134 -9.68 -8.86 0.79
CA ALA A 134 -9.10 -9.99 0.08
C ALA A 134 -8.16 -10.82 0.97
N ARG A 135 -7.32 -10.16 1.78
CA ARG A 135 -6.46 -10.85 2.75
C ARG A 135 -7.24 -11.47 3.90
N ALA A 136 -8.25 -10.77 4.41
CA ALA A 136 -9.10 -11.29 5.48
C ALA A 136 -9.86 -12.56 5.06
N ASN A 137 -10.26 -12.63 3.79
CA ASN A 137 -11.01 -13.75 3.21
C ASN A 137 -10.12 -14.87 2.64
N GLY A 138 -8.78 -14.76 2.74
CA GLY A 138 -7.86 -15.74 2.14
C GLY A 138 -8.04 -15.88 0.61
N THR A 139 -8.39 -14.78 -0.05
CA THR A 139 -8.77 -14.73 -1.46
C THR A 139 -7.56 -14.97 -2.38
N GLU A 140 -7.73 -15.83 -3.38
CA GLU A 140 -6.72 -16.05 -4.44
C GLU A 140 -6.86 -14.99 -5.54
N TRP A 141 -8.09 -14.69 -5.95
CA TRP A 141 -8.37 -13.64 -6.93
C TRP A 141 -9.75 -13.02 -6.72
N ILE A 142 -9.90 -11.80 -7.23
CA ILE A 142 -11.08 -10.96 -7.03
C ILE A 142 -11.77 -10.75 -8.37
N ARG A 143 -13.07 -11.00 -8.43
CA ARG A 143 -13.92 -10.58 -9.55
C ARG A 143 -14.59 -9.27 -9.18
N VAL A 144 -14.58 -8.32 -10.11
CA VAL A 144 -15.32 -7.07 -9.99
C VAL A 144 -16.36 -7.01 -11.08
N GLU A 145 -17.53 -6.50 -10.72
CA GLU A 145 -18.64 -6.17 -11.58
C GLU A 145 -18.83 -4.66 -11.52
N CYS A 146 -18.77 -3.99 -12.66
CA CYS A 146 -18.89 -2.55 -12.80
C CYS A 146 -20.15 -2.23 -13.60
N GLU A 147 -21.04 -1.42 -13.04
CA GLU A 147 -22.03 -0.69 -13.84
C GLU A 147 -21.41 0.65 -14.25
N LEU A 148 -21.39 0.93 -15.55
CA LEU A 148 -20.86 2.18 -16.09
C LEU A 148 -21.94 3.27 -16.12
N ILE A 149 -21.52 4.52 -16.25
CA ILE A 149 -22.44 5.67 -16.29
C ILE A 149 -23.39 5.66 -17.49
N ASP A 150 -23.01 4.99 -18.57
CA ASP A 150 -23.84 4.78 -19.77
C ASP A 150 -24.83 3.61 -19.61
N GLY A 151 -24.83 2.94 -18.46
CA GLY A 151 -25.66 1.77 -18.16
C GLY A 151 -25.12 0.46 -18.71
N SER A 152 -23.96 0.46 -19.38
CA SER A 152 -23.28 -0.77 -19.75
C SER A 152 -22.69 -1.47 -18.53
N HIS A 153 -22.51 -2.79 -18.62
CA HIS A 153 -21.98 -3.61 -17.54
C HIS A 153 -20.66 -4.26 -17.96
N LEU A 154 -19.69 -4.26 -17.06
CA LEU A 154 -18.40 -4.89 -17.25
C LEU A 154 -18.00 -5.71 -16.04
N ALA A 155 -17.66 -6.98 -16.25
CA ALA A 155 -17.12 -7.82 -15.19
C ALA A 155 -15.78 -8.42 -15.57
N GLY A 156 -14.90 -8.57 -14.59
CA GLY A 156 -13.71 -9.37 -14.76
C GLY A 156 -12.83 -9.48 -13.54
N ARG A 157 -11.71 -10.17 -13.67
CA ARG A 157 -10.74 -10.33 -12.59
C ARG A 157 -9.95 -9.04 -12.40
N VAL A 158 -9.84 -8.56 -11.16
CA VAL A 158 -8.98 -7.41 -10.82
C VAL A 158 -7.54 -7.77 -11.11
N HIS A 159 -6.92 -7.03 -12.02
CA HIS A 159 -5.51 -7.16 -12.33
C HIS A 159 -4.68 -6.02 -11.74
N HIS A 160 -5.18 -4.79 -11.85
CA HIS A 160 -4.54 -3.61 -11.29
C HIS A 160 -5.59 -2.58 -10.88
N TYR A 161 -5.27 -1.78 -9.87
CA TYR A 161 -6.09 -0.64 -9.46
C TYR A 161 -5.18 0.49 -9.00
N SER A 162 -5.59 1.73 -9.25
CA SER A 162 -4.87 2.91 -8.76
C SER A 162 -4.78 2.91 -7.23
N SER A 163 -3.56 3.06 -6.71
CA SER A 163 -3.30 3.14 -5.27
C SER A 163 -3.42 4.55 -4.69
N ASN A 164 -3.93 5.52 -5.48
CA ASN A 164 -4.11 6.89 -5.03
C ASN A 164 -5.15 6.95 -3.90
N PRO A 165 -4.80 7.44 -2.68
CA PRO A 165 -5.74 7.54 -1.58
C PRO A 165 -6.83 8.60 -1.82
N GLU A 166 -6.60 9.59 -2.68
CA GLU A 166 -7.58 10.62 -3.00
C GLU A 166 -8.66 10.07 -3.93
N GLU A 167 -9.93 10.28 -3.60
CA GLU A 167 -11.08 9.84 -4.40
C GLU A 167 -11.28 10.77 -5.60
N THR A 168 -10.29 10.79 -6.49
CA THR A 168 -10.37 11.49 -7.76
C THR A 168 -10.89 10.56 -8.84
N GLY A 169 -11.54 11.15 -9.85
CA GLY A 169 -11.98 10.40 -11.01
C GLY A 169 -10.84 9.84 -11.89
N ASP A 170 -9.61 10.27 -11.64
CA ASP A 170 -8.43 9.84 -12.42
C ASP A 170 -7.88 8.49 -11.95
N ARG A 171 -8.58 7.82 -11.04
CA ARG A 171 -8.30 6.43 -10.68
C ARG A 171 -8.67 5.51 -11.83
N GLU A 172 -7.83 4.51 -12.06
CA GLU A 172 -8.03 3.51 -13.10
C GLU A 172 -8.14 2.11 -12.50
N LEU A 173 -9.08 1.32 -13.02
CA LEU A 173 -9.27 -0.08 -12.71
C LEU A 173 -8.96 -0.91 -13.95
N ALA A 174 -7.98 -1.81 -13.84
CA ALA A 174 -7.65 -2.75 -14.90
C ALA A 174 -8.23 -4.14 -14.59
N LEU A 175 -9.06 -4.62 -15.49
CA LEU A 175 -9.66 -5.95 -15.45
C LEU A 175 -8.98 -6.88 -16.47
N GLY A 176 -8.89 -8.16 -16.12
CA GLY A 176 -8.46 -9.25 -16.98
C GLY A 176 -9.48 -10.39 -16.97
N PRO A 177 -9.19 -11.48 -17.70
CA PRO A 177 -10.10 -12.61 -17.83
C PRO A 177 -10.31 -13.36 -16.49
N PRO A 178 -11.48 -14.03 -16.32
CA PRO A 178 -12.61 -14.09 -17.27
C PRO A 178 -13.32 -12.73 -17.38
N PHE A 179 -13.77 -12.35 -18.59
CA PHE A 179 -14.24 -11.00 -18.88
C PHE A 179 -15.63 -10.99 -19.53
N GLU A 180 -16.54 -10.19 -19.00
CA GLU A 180 -17.92 -10.11 -19.50
C GLU A 180 -18.25 -8.65 -19.78
N TYR A 181 -18.69 -8.36 -21.01
CA TYR A 181 -19.16 -7.03 -21.38
C TYR A 181 -20.60 -7.09 -21.88
N ARG A 182 -21.42 -6.17 -21.36
CA ARG A 182 -22.79 -5.96 -21.82
C ARG A 182 -22.97 -4.49 -22.20
N PRO A 183 -23.15 -4.15 -23.48
CA PRO A 183 -23.18 -2.76 -23.93
C PRO A 183 -24.44 -1.98 -23.53
N ALA A 184 -25.54 -2.67 -23.19
CA ALA A 184 -26.79 -2.06 -22.73
C ALA A 184 -27.49 -3.00 -21.74
N PRO A 185 -28.42 -2.52 -20.89
CA PRO A 185 -29.15 -3.37 -19.94
C PRO A 185 -29.78 -4.61 -20.59
N ASP A 186 -30.33 -4.43 -21.80
CA ASP A 186 -30.98 -5.48 -22.62
C ASP A 186 -30.07 -6.01 -23.75
N GLY A 187 -28.80 -5.60 -23.78
CA GLY A 187 -27.85 -6.02 -24.81
C GLY A 187 -27.37 -7.45 -24.57
N GLU A 188 -27.08 -8.18 -25.65
CA GLU A 188 -26.44 -9.50 -25.54
C GLU A 188 -25.06 -9.37 -24.88
N GLN A 189 -24.79 -10.29 -23.95
CA GLN A 189 -23.51 -10.40 -23.28
C GLN A 189 -22.46 -10.89 -24.27
N ARG A 190 -21.40 -10.10 -24.44
CA ARG A 190 -20.25 -10.47 -25.25
C ARG A 190 -19.17 -11.01 -24.33
N ASP A 191 -18.84 -12.29 -24.53
CA ASP A 191 -17.63 -12.87 -23.98
C ASP A 191 -16.45 -12.39 -24.84
N LEU A 192 -15.58 -11.58 -24.25
CA LEU A 192 -14.36 -11.13 -24.89
C LEU A 192 -13.24 -12.02 -24.38
N THR A 193 -12.65 -12.78 -25.30
CA THR A 193 -11.74 -13.92 -25.08
C THR A 193 -10.60 -13.63 -24.09
N ASP A 194 -10.01 -14.72 -23.56
CA ASP A 194 -8.97 -14.78 -22.51
C ASP A 194 -7.67 -13.96 -22.70
N THR A 195 -7.55 -13.16 -23.76
CA THR A 195 -6.36 -12.33 -24.04
C THR A 195 -6.60 -10.84 -23.78
N HIS A 196 -7.84 -10.42 -23.55
CA HIS A 196 -8.17 -9.00 -23.40
C HIS A 196 -7.90 -8.48 -21.98
N ARG A 197 -7.48 -7.22 -21.92
CA ARG A 197 -7.37 -6.42 -20.69
C ARG A 197 -8.05 -5.11 -20.94
N VAL A 198 -8.84 -4.64 -19.98
CA VAL A 198 -9.56 -3.39 -20.10
C VAL A 198 -9.22 -2.50 -18.92
N VAL A 199 -8.92 -1.24 -19.21
CA VAL A 199 -8.69 -0.19 -18.22
C VAL A 199 -9.89 0.74 -18.26
N ILE A 200 -10.49 0.99 -17.10
CA ILE A 200 -11.64 1.86 -16.94
C ILE A 200 -11.28 2.99 -15.98
N SER A 201 -11.61 4.22 -16.35
CA SER A 201 -11.56 5.35 -15.41
C SER A 201 -12.69 5.23 -14.38
N ALA A 202 -12.39 5.54 -13.12
CA ALA A 202 -13.37 5.60 -12.04
C ALA A 202 -14.50 6.60 -12.32
N ARG A 203 -14.30 7.63 -13.17
CA ARG A 203 -15.37 8.56 -13.61
C ARG A 203 -16.48 7.87 -14.38
N GLN A 204 -16.14 6.76 -15.05
CA GLN A 204 -17.09 6.00 -15.85
C GLN A 204 -17.81 4.94 -15.02
N ILE A 205 -17.40 4.70 -13.77
CA ILE A 205 -17.99 3.67 -12.91
C ILE A 205 -19.06 4.31 -12.04
N LYS A 206 -20.31 3.85 -12.19
CA LYS A 206 -21.44 4.27 -11.36
C LYS A 206 -21.42 3.58 -10.00
N PHE A 207 -21.19 2.28 -9.99
CA PHE A 207 -20.86 1.51 -8.80
C PHE A 207 -20.12 0.22 -9.18
N LEU A 208 -19.52 -0.43 -8.19
CA LEU A 208 -18.87 -1.72 -8.38
C LEU A 208 -19.27 -2.72 -7.29
N GLY A 209 -19.49 -3.98 -7.70
CA GLY A 209 -19.62 -5.15 -6.84
C GLY A 209 -18.31 -5.93 -6.82
N VAL A 210 -18.01 -6.58 -5.68
CA VAL A 210 -16.77 -7.36 -5.51
C VAL A 210 -17.11 -8.75 -5.00
N THR A 211 -16.61 -9.77 -5.69
CA THR A 211 -16.72 -11.17 -5.29
C THR A 211 -15.33 -11.75 -5.06
N TYR A 212 -15.17 -12.43 -3.92
CA TYR A 212 -13.89 -13.00 -3.49
C TYR A 212 -13.86 -14.49 -3.80
N PHE A 213 -12.87 -14.95 -4.56
CA PHE A 213 -12.67 -16.36 -4.87
C PHE A 213 -11.43 -16.89 -4.15
N SER A 214 -11.62 -17.91 -3.32
CA SER A 214 -10.52 -18.65 -2.71
C SER A 214 -10.24 -19.90 -3.54
N ARG A 215 -8.97 -20.32 -3.61
CA ARG A 215 -8.60 -21.58 -4.24
C ARG A 215 -9.30 -22.70 -3.50
N SER A 216 -10.34 -23.29 -4.10
CA SER A 216 -10.83 -24.58 -3.62
C SER A 216 -9.70 -25.58 -3.85
N GLY A 217 -9.13 -26.09 -2.75
CA GLY A 217 -8.25 -27.25 -2.85
C GLY A 217 -9.02 -28.34 -3.59
N GLY A 218 -8.52 -28.74 -4.76
CA GLY A 218 -9.17 -29.78 -5.57
C GLY A 218 -9.29 -31.06 -4.77
N SER A 219 -10.52 -31.48 -4.48
CA SER A 219 -10.91 -32.86 -4.18
C SER A 219 -12.43 -32.94 -3.94
N GLY A 220 -13.17 -33.20 -5.01
CA GLY A 220 -14.34 -34.09 -5.01
C GLY A 220 -15.69 -33.55 -4.51
N GLY A 221 -16.67 -33.53 -5.42
CA GLY A 221 -18.05 -33.90 -5.06
C GLY A 221 -19.13 -32.86 -5.28
N SER A 222 -19.70 -32.87 -6.48
CA SER A 222 -21.14 -32.80 -6.82
C SER A 222 -22.14 -32.18 -5.82
N ASN A 223 -23.04 -31.38 -6.40
CA ASN A 223 -24.38 -30.94 -5.96
C ASN A 223 -24.47 -29.65 -5.14
N ALA A 224 -24.80 -28.55 -5.82
CA ALA A 224 -26.13 -27.93 -5.68
C ALA A 224 -26.27 -26.66 -6.54
N LEU A 225 -26.45 -26.82 -7.85
CA LEU A 225 -27.18 -25.86 -8.68
C LEU A 225 -28.10 -26.69 -9.58
N GLY A 226 -29.39 -26.74 -9.21
CA GLY A 226 -30.35 -27.56 -9.94
C GLY A 226 -31.66 -27.79 -9.20
N ARG A 227 -32.39 -26.71 -8.87
CA ARG A 227 -33.86 -26.76 -8.90
C ARG A 227 -34.42 -25.40 -9.29
N THR A 228 -34.32 -25.20 -10.60
CA THR A 228 -35.25 -24.53 -11.50
C THR A 228 -36.61 -24.21 -10.90
N ALA A 229 -36.97 -22.94 -11.05
CA ALA A 229 -38.32 -22.42 -10.98
C ALA A 229 -39.27 -23.21 -11.91
N ALA A 230 -40.35 -23.73 -11.37
CA ALA A 230 -41.50 -24.19 -12.14
C ALA A 230 -42.66 -23.21 -11.96
N ARG A 231 -42.80 -22.34 -12.96
CA ARG A 231 -44.05 -21.88 -13.59
C ARG A 231 -45.34 -22.45 -12.97
N SER A 232 -46.23 -21.58 -12.49
CA SER A 232 -47.68 -21.81 -12.61
C SER A 232 -48.33 -20.59 -13.28
N THR A 233 -48.88 -20.83 -14.45
CA THR A 233 -49.75 -19.90 -15.20
C THR A 233 -51.06 -20.62 -15.46
N GLY A 234 -52.14 -20.03 -14.95
CA GLY A 234 -53.53 -20.11 -15.45
C GLY A 234 -54.43 -21.21 -14.87
N PRO A 235 -55.78 -21.06 -14.93
CA PRO A 235 -56.54 -20.04 -15.66
C PRO A 235 -57.64 -19.30 -14.85
N ALA A 236 -58.10 -18.16 -15.37
CA ALA A 236 -59.48 -17.63 -15.26
C ALA A 236 -60.11 -17.79 -16.67
N PRO A 237 -61.44 -17.98 -16.87
CA PRO A 237 -62.51 -17.19 -16.26
C PRO A 237 -63.82 -17.97 -15.92
N GLY A 238 -64.67 -17.35 -15.10
CA GLY A 238 -66.06 -17.79 -14.87
C GLY A 238 -66.95 -16.61 -14.48
N GLN A 239 -67.59 -15.99 -15.46
CA GLN A 239 -68.78 -15.15 -15.27
C GLN A 239 -70.02 -16.05 -15.07
N GLN A 240 -70.92 -15.63 -14.17
CA GLN A 240 -72.36 -15.95 -13.99
C GLN A 240 -72.62 -16.16 -12.48
N GLY A 241 -73.53 -15.48 -11.79
CA GLY A 241 -74.53 -14.51 -12.19
C GLY A 241 -75.13 -13.86 -10.94
N ALA A 242 -75.63 -12.64 -11.09
CA ALA A 242 -76.46 -11.95 -10.12
C ALA A 242 -77.93 -12.38 -10.26
N GLN A 243 -78.68 -12.19 -9.17
CA GLN A 243 -80.15 -12.06 -9.05
C GLN A 243 -81.05 -13.31 -9.05
N ARG A 244 -81.72 -13.53 -7.90
CA ARG A 244 -83.20 -13.45 -7.68
C ARG A 244 -83.52 -13.93 -6.24
N THR A 245 -83.88 -13.04 -5.30
CA THR A 245 -85.25 -12.68 -4.78
C THR A 245 -85.93 -13.76 -3.93
N PRO A 246 -86.87 -13.46 -3.00
CA PRO A 246 -87.57 -12.19 -2.74
C PRO A 246 -87.15 -11.46 -1.45
#